data_AF-A0A401QGN3-F1
#
_entry.id   AF-A0A401QGN3-F1
#
_cell.length_a   1.000
_cell.length_b   1.000
_cell.length_c   1.000
_cell.angle_alpha   90.00
_cell.angle_beta   90.00
_cell.angle_gamma   90.00
#
_symmetry.space_group_name_H-M   'P 1'
#
loop_
_entity.id
_entity.type
_entity.pdbx_description
1 polymer ?
#
loop_
_entity_poly.entity_id
_entity_poly.type
_entity_poly.pdbx_seq_one_letter_code
_entity_poly.pdbx_strand_id
1 'polypeptide(L)' 'MAAERELLLRLQEADGGGLDSGQLAARLGLDHQLLVGAVKSLQTLGD' A
#
# COMPACT_ATOMS: atom_id res chain seq x y z
N MET A 1 4.61 -8.57 -6.25
CA MET A 1 5.71 -8.64 -5.26
C MET A 1 6.38 -7.30 -4.94
N ALA A 2 6.77 -6.47 -5.91
CA ALA A 2 7.48 -5.21 -5.63
C ALA A 2 6.58 -4.12 -4.99
N ALA A 3 5.32 -4.02 -5.42
CA ALA A 3 4.38 -3.00 -4.93
C ALA A 3 3.90 -3.29 -3.49
N GLU A 4 3.70 -4.56 -3.16
CA GLU A 4 3.29 -5.02 -1.83
C GLU A 4 4.40 -4.76 -0.80
N ARG A 5 5.66 -5.01 -1.17
CA ARG A 5 6.81 -4.72 -0.31
C ARG A 5 6.96 -3.24 -0.03
N GLU A 6 6.82 -2.41 -1.07
CA GLU A 6 6.86 -0.96 -0.92
C GLU A 6 5.73 -0.46 -0.02
N LEU A 7 4.51 -0.97 -0.21
CA LEU A 7 3.34 -0.62 0.60
C LEU A 7 3.56 -0.93 2.09
N LEU A 8 4.14 -2.09 2.41
CA LEU A 8 4.45 -2.48 3.79
C LEU A 8 5.51 -1.56 4.42
N LEU A 9 6.55 -1.17 3.68
CA LEU A 9 7.56 -0.22 4.18
C LEU A 9 6.93 1.12 4.51
N ARG A 10 6.07 1.64 3.62
CA ARG A 10 5.37 2.91 3.84
C ARG A 10 4.47 2.84 5.07
N LEU A 11 3.76 1.72 5.25
CA LEU A 11 2.91 1.51 6.44
C LEU A 11 3.73 1.47 7.73
N GLN A 12 4.95 0.89 7.71
CA GLN A 12 5.87 0.94 8.85
C GLN A 12 6.33 2.36 9.16
N GLU A 13 6.62 3.17 8.13
CA GLU A 13 7.00 4.59 8.28
C GLU A 13 5.86 5.47 8.82
N ALA A 14 4.61 5.06 8.63
CA ALA A 14 3.43 5.82 9.06
C ALA A 14 3.17 5.77 10.59
N ASP A 15 3.98 5.02 11.35
CA ASP A 15 3.94 4.93 12.83
C ASP A 15 2.52 4.75 13.41
N GLY A 16 1.71 3.90 12.77
CA GLY A 16 0.34 3.60 13.20
C GLY A 16 -0.74 4.59 12.76
N GLY A 17 -0.39 5.70 12.08
CA GLY A 17 -1.34 6.69 11.58
C GLY A 17 -2.18 6.26 10.37
N GLY A 18 -1.91 5.07 9.82
CA GLY A 18 -2.51 4.62 8.56
C GLY A 18 -2.02 5.45 7.36
N LEU A 19 -2.41 5.05 6.16
CA LEU A 19 -2.06 5.74 4.91
C LEU A 19 -3.28 5.86 4.01
N ASP A 20 -3.39 7.00 3.36
CA ASP A 20 -4.35 7.19 2.27
C ASP A 20 -3.80 6.57 0.97
N SER A 21 -4.56 5.63 0.40
CA SER A 21 -4.14 4.89 -0.80
C SER A 21 -4.13 5.75 -2.06
N GLY A 22 -4.91 6.83 -2.12
CA GLY A 22 -4.90 7.79 -3.23
C GLY A 22 -3.65 8.65 -3.21
N GLN A 23 -3.34 9.23 -2.05
CA GLN A 23 -2.15 10.04 -1.83
C GLN A 23 -0.87 9.22 -2.04
N LEU A 24 -0.85 7.97 -1.56
CA LEU A 24 0.31 7.11 -1.73
C LEU A 24 0.52 6.72 -3.20
N ALA A 25 -0.54 6.39 -3.93
CA ALA A 25 -0.44 6.07 -5.37
C ALA A 25 0.10 7.27 -6.16
N ALA A 26 -0.39 8.47 -5.88
CA ALA A 26 0.11 9.70 -6.50
C ALA A 26 1.59 9.96 -6.19
N ARG A 27 2.03 9.76 -4.95
CA ARG A 27 3.44 9.92 -4.53
C ARG A 27 4.38 8.91 -5.18
N LEU A 28 3.90 7.70 -5.46
CA LEU A 28 4.68 6.64 -6.09
C LEU A 28 4.59 6.66 -7.63
N GLY A 29 3.75 7.52 -8.22
CA GLY A 29 3.51 7.53 -9.67
C GLY A 29 2.85 6.26 -10.16
N LEU A 30 2.04 5.60 -9.31
CA LEU A 30 1.36 4.35 -9.60
C LEU A 30 -0.12 4.59 -9.88
N ASP A 31 -0.71 3.67 -10.65
CA ASP A 31 -2.16 3.60 -10.77
C ASP A 31 -2.79 3.25 -9.41
N HIS A 32 -3.84 3.96 -9.04
CA HIS A 32 -4.49 3.77 -7.76
C HIS A 32 -5.13 2.38 -7.60
N GLN A 33 -5.69 1.81 -8.67
CA GLN A 33 -6.27 0.45 -8.64
C GLN A 33 -5.20 -0.62 -8.44
N LEU A 34 -3.99 -0.40 -8.96
CA LEU A 34 -2.86 -1.30 -8.69
C LEU A 34 -2.51 -1.32 -7.20
N LEU A 35 -2.52 -0.16 -6.54
CA LEU A 35 -2.26 -0.07 -5.10
C LEU A 35 -3.39 -0.68 -4.27
N VAL A 36 -4.66 -0.44 -4.63
CA VAL A 36 -5.82 -1.08 -3.98
C VAL A 36 -5.78 -2.61 -4.14
N GLY A 37 -5.38 -3.12 -5.31
CA GLY A 37 -5.19 -4.54 -5.53
C GLY A 37 -4.13 -5.13 -4.60
N ALA A 38 -2.97 -4.46 -4.48
CA ALA A 38 -1.91 -4.85 -3.55
C ALA A 38 -2.38 -4.88 -2.08
N VAL A 39 -3.16 -3.88 -1.63
CA VAL A 39 -3.75 -3.86 -0.29
C VAL A 39 -4.63 -5.09 -0.07
N LYS A 40 -5.52 -5.42 -1.01
CA LYS A 40 -6.41 -6.59 -0.90
C LYS A 40 -5.62 -7.90 -0.84
N SER A 41 -4.61 -8.06 -1.68
CA SER A 41 -3.73 -9.24 -1.66
C SER A 41 -2.98 -9.38 -0.33
N LEU A 42 -2.56 -8.28 0.29
CA LEU A 42 -1.93 -8.31 1.61
C LEU A 42 -2.92 -8.68 2.72
N GLN A 43 -4.17 -8.20 2.66
CA GLN A 43 -5.21 -8.53 3.64
C GLN A 43 -5.50 -10.03 3.67
N THR A 44 -5.53 -10.70 2.51
CA THR A 44 -5.74 -12.17 2.44
C THR A 44 -4.62 -13.00 3.06
N LEU A 45 -3.44 -12.41 3.34
CA LEU A 45 -2.34 -13.09 4.04
C LEU A 45 -2.46 -12.99 5.56
N GLY A 46 -3.28 -12.06 6.06
CA GLY A 46 -3.51 -11.85 7.49
C GLY A 46 -4.76 -12.56 8.04
N ASP A 47 -5.59 -13.12 7.16
CA ASP A 47 -6.69 -14.04 7.49
C ASP A 47 -6.16 -15.45 7.82
#